data_AF-A0A383AEH0-F1
#
_entry.id   AF-A0A383AEH0-F1
#
_cell.length_a   1.000
_cell.length_b   1.000
_cell.length_c   1.000
_cell.angle_alpha   90.00
_cell.angle_beta   90.00
_cell.angle_gamma   90.00
#
_symmetry.space_group_name_H-M   'P 1'
#
loop_
_entity.id
_entity.type
_entity.pdbx_description
1 polymer ?
#
loop_
_entity_poly.entity_id
_entity_poly.type
_entity_poly.pdbx_seq_one_letter_code
_entity_poly.pdbx_strand_id
1 'polypeptide(L)'
;MNIKIPILVSSFTARFFLGLIFSSFAGFISWVFFFDGSGIDQNVYYVKQSLVIGIPVGFTVSLMWWNTESSGIMMAAQAVVIILFAICLPLLVVNFSNIDVGTTLLGPSLRVPVVSLGDIFKKMLMGAVLGGNVLASLFFLYRSLF
;
A
#
# COMPACT_ATOMS: atom_id res chain seq x y z
N MET A 1 17.37 17.90 -15.20
CA MET A 1 16.40 18.99 -15.50
C MET A 1 16.27 19.84 -14.26
N ASN A 2 16.54 21.15 -14.30
CA ASN A 2 16.60 21.98 -13.09
C ASN A 2 15.18 22.47 -12.71
N ILE A 3 14.35 21.57 -12.17
CA ILE A 3 13.00 21.93 -11.69
C ILE A 3 13.15 22.94 -10.56
N LYS A 4 12.45 24.07 -10.64
CA LYS A 4 12.41 25.06 -9.56
C LYS A 4 11.82 24.41 -8.30
N ILE A 5 12.55 24.47 -7.19
CA ILE A 5 12.17 23.85 -5.89
C ILE A 5 10.68 24.04 -5.54
N PRO A 6 10.05 25.22 -5.71
CA PRO A 6 8.63 25.39 -5.40
C PRO A 6 7.67 24.54 -6.26
N ILE A 7 8.02 24.30 -7.52
CA ILE A 7 7.23 23.46 -8.45
C ILE A 7 7.36 21.99 -8.07
N LEU A 8 8.57 21.56 -7.67
CA LEU A 8 8.80 20.20 -7.19
C LEU A 8 7.96 19.91 -5.94
N VAL A 9 8.02 20.81 -4.95
CA VAL A 9 7.30 20.66 -3.68
C VAL A 9 5.78 20.63 -3.92
N SER A 10 5.25 21.58 -4.71
CA SER A 10 3.80 21.61 -4.99
C SER A 10 3.31 20.37 -5.75
N SER A 11 4.04 19.92 -6.77
CA SER A 11 3.73 18.69 -7.51
C SER A 11 3.79 17.46 -6.61
N PHE A 12 4.84 17.34 -5.78
CA PHE A 12 4.97 16.26 -4.82
C PHE A 12 3.79 16.21 -3.85
N THR A 13 3.46 17.35 -3.23
CA THR A 13 2.38 17.44 -2.25
C THR A 13 1.02 17.09 -2.88
N ALA A 14 0.73 17.60 -4.08
CA ALA A 14 -0.51 17.28 -4.79
C ALA A 14 -0.62 15.77 -5.09
N ARG A 15 0.46 15.16 -5.62
CA ARG A 15 0.51 13.72 -5.92
C ARG A 15 0.35 12.87 -4.67
N PHE A 16 0.95 13.29 -3.56
CA PHE A 16 0.82 12.59 -2.29
C PHE A 16 -0.62 12.61 -1.76
N PHE A 17 -1.27 13.78 -1.73
CA PHE A 17 -2.67 13.86 -1.28
C PHE A 17 -3.64 13.12 -2.19
N LEU A 18 -3.53 13.31 -3.50
CA LEU A 18 -4.37 12.61 -4.49
C LEU A 18 -4.11 11.10 -4.43
N GLY A 19 -2.83 10.71 -4.33
CA GLY A 19 -2.38 9.34 -4.13
C GLY A 19 -3.09 8.69 -2.94
N LEU A 20 -3.00 9.30 -1.75
CA LEU A 20 -3.66 8.79 -0.55
C LEU A 20 -5.18 8.64 -0.72
N ILE A 21 -5.86 9.67 -1.21
CA ILE A 21 -7.33 9.68 -1.33
C ILE A 21 -7.80 8.62 -2.34
N PHE A 22 -7.29 8.70 -3.58
CA PHE A 22 -7.75 7.82 -4.65
C PHE A 22 -7.34 6.37 -4.42
N SER A 23 -6.13 6.12 -3.91
CA SER A 23 -5.73 4.73 -3.65
C SER A 23 -6.51 4.12 -2.49
N SER A 24 -6.81 4.90 -1.44
CA SER A 24 -7.67 4.43 -0.34
C SER A 24 -9.07 4.10 -0.83
N PHE A 25 -9.64 4.97 -1.67
CA PHE A 25 -10.95 4.75 -2.27
C PHE A 25 -10.96 3.51 -3.17
N ALA A 26 -9.96 3.35 -4.04
CA ALA A 26 -9.85 2.18 -4.92
C ALA A 26 -9.70 0.87 -4.14
N GLY A 27 -8.86 0.85 -3.10
CA GLY A 27 -8.70 -0.31 -2.22
C GLY A 27 -9.98 -0.66 -1.47
N PHE A 28 -10.69 0.35 -0.94
CA PHE A 28 -11.96 0.15 -0.25
C PHE A 28 -13.05 -0.39 -1.19
N ILE A 29 -13.23 0.22 -2.36
CA ILE A 29 -14.23 -0.21 -3.35
C ILE A 29 -13.95 -1.64 -3.80
N SER A 30 -12.71 -1.95 -4.16
CA SER A 30 -12.33 -3.31 -4.54
C SER A 30 -12.63 -4.31 -3.43
N TRP A 31 -12.28 -3.97 -2.19
CA TRP A 31 -12.59 -4.82 -1.05
C TRP A 31 -14.10 -5.04 -0.90
N VAL A 32 -14.93 -3.99 -0.97
CA VAL A 32 -16.40 -4.14 -0.87
C VAL A 32 -16.97 -5.09 -1.94
N PHE A 33 -16.48 -5.03 -3.18
CA PHE A 33 -16.99 -5.85 -4.28
C PHE A 33 -16.42 -7.28 -4.32
N PHE A 34 -15.18 -7.47 -3.90
CA PHE A 34 -14.45 -8.74 -4.03
C PHE A 34 -14.12 -9.37 -2.68
N PHE A 35 -14.70 -8.88 -1.59
CA PHE A 35 -14.52 -9.46 -0.26
C PHE A 35 -15.05 -10.89 -0.24
N ASP A 36 -14.12 -11.81 -0.01
CA ASP A 36 -14.41 -13.22 0.25
C ASP A 36 -14.00 -13.56 1.68
N GLY A 37 -14.99 -13.73 2.55
CA GLY A 37 -14.82 -14.18 3.93
C GLY A 37 -14.61 -15.69 4.07
N SER A 38 -14.65 -16.45 2.97
CA SER A 38 -14.47 -17.90 2.99
C SER A 38 -12.99 -18.28 2.93
N GLY A 39 -12.50 -18.89 4.01
CA GLY A 39 -11.15 -19.39 4.10
C GLY A 39 -11.00 -20.35 5.27
N ILE A 40 -10.70 -21.61 4.97
CA ILE A 40 -10.36 -22.61 6.00
C ILE A 40 -8.93 -22.35 6.53
N ASP A 41 -8.07 -21.73 5.70
CA ASP A 41 -6.69 -21.34 6.02
C ASP A 41 -6.54 -19.81 6.06
N GLN A 42 -6.08 -19.31 7.21
CA GLN A 42 -5.85 -17.90 7.49
C GLN A 42 -4.79 -17.26 6.57
N ASN A 43 -3.74 -18.00 6.19
CA ASN A 43 -2.69 -17.50 5.31
C ASN A 43 -3.24 -17.28 3.89
N VAL A 44 -4.02 -18.24 3.40
CA VAL A 44 -4.69 -18.14 2.09
C VAL A 44 -5.66 -16.97 2.08
N TYR A 45 -6.42 -16.79 3.16
CA TYR A 45 -7.30 -15.64 3.33
C TYR A 45 -6.52 -14.32 3.24
N TYR A 46 -5.40 -14.17 3.97
CA TYR A 46 -4.62 -12.94 3.94
C TYR A 46 -4.00 -12.63 2.57
N VAL A 47 -3.51 -13.65 1.87
CA VAL A 47 -3.00 -13.49 0.50
C VAL A 47 -4.08 -13.00 -0.44
N LYS A 48 -5.28 -13.60 -0.39
CA LYS A 48 -6.43 -13.13 -1.19
C LYS A 48 -6.78 -11.67 -0.89
N GLN A 49 -6.91 -11.32 0.40
CA GLN A 49 -7.26 -9.95 0.79
C GLN A 49 -6.20 -8.94 0.39
N SER A 50 -4.92 -9.33 0.46
CA SER A 50 -3.82 -8.48 0.02
C SER A 50 -3.81 -8.26 -1.49
N LEU A 51 -4.20 -9.25 -2.29
CA LEU A 51 -4.35 -9.08 -3.74
C LEU A 51 -5.55 -8.17 -4.07
N VAL A 52 -6.69 -8.43 -3.43
CA VAL A 52 -7.93 -7.66 -3.62
C VAL A 52 -7.72 -6.17 -3.31
N ILE A 53 -6.96 -5.84 -2.27
CA ILE A 53 -6.67 -4.46 -1.89
C ILE A 53 -5.46 -3.91 -2.64
N GLY A 54 -4.37 -4.67 -2.68
CA GLY A 54 -3.05 -4.22 -3.14
C GLY A 54 -2.97 -3.92 -4.63
N ILE A 55 -3.62 -4.72 -5.48
CA ILE A 55 -3.63 -4.49 -6.94
C ILE A 55 -4.26 -3.13 -7.30
N PRO A 56 -5.51 -2.82 -6.91
CA PRO A 56 -6.14 -1.54 -7.26
C PRO A 56 -5.47 -0.35 -6.57
N VAL A 57 -4.98 -0.51 -5.34
CA VAL A 57 -4.17 0.51 -4.66
C VAL A 57 -2.91 0.79 -5.48
N GLY A 58 -2.12 -0.24 -5.81
CA GLY A 58 -0.88 -0.11 -6.54
C GLY A 58 -1.06 0.51 -7.93
N PHE A 59 -2.12 0.13 -8.64
CA PHE A 59 -2.47 0.71 -9.94
C PHE A 59 -2.79 2.21 -9.80
N THR A 60 -3.63 2.57 -8.83
CA THR A 60 -4.03 3.96 -8.58
C THR A 60 -2.83 4.82 -8.17
N VAL A 61 -1.98 4.32 -7.27
CA VAL A 61 -0.74 4.99 -6.87
C VAL A 61 0.15 5.20 -8.10
N SER A 62 0.34 4.18 -8.93
CA SER A 62 1.17 4.27 -10.13
C SER A 62 0.69 5.38 -11.08
N LEU A 63 -0.62 5.56 -11.22
CA LEU A 63 -1.21 6.64 -12.01
C LEU A 63 -1.01 8.03 -11.37
N MET A 64 -1.28 8.15 -10.06
CA MET A 64 -1.14 9.42 -9.34
C MET A 64 0.31 9.91 -9.32
N TRP A 65 1.27 8.98 -9.30
CA TRP A 65 2.69 9.29 -9.31
C TRP A 65 3.30 9.24 -10.72
N TRP A 66 2.49 9.13 -11.77
CA TRP A 66 3.01 9.02 -13.13
C TRP A 66 3.83 10.25 -13.53
N ASN A 67 5.06 10.04 -14.01
CA ASN A 67 5.93 11.11 -14.47
C ASN A 67 6.03 11.10 -16.00
N THR A 68 5.49 12.14 -16.64
CA THR A 68 5.48 12.29 -18.11
C THR A 68 6.87 12.60 -18.68
N GLU A 69 7.84 13.01 -17.86
CA GLU A 69 9.22 13.28 -18.27
C GLU A 69 10.10 12.01 -18.27
N SER A 70 9.53 10.89 -17.84
CA SER A 70 10.16 9.57 -17.85
C SER A 70 9.70 8.77 -19.06
N SER A 71 10.56 7.87 -19.55
CA SER A 71 10.18 6.95 -20.63
C SER A 71 9.06 6.01 -20.17
N GLY A 72 8.15 5.66 -21.08
CA GLY A 72 7.01 4.78 -20.77
C GLY A 72 7.43 3.41 -20.22
N ILE A 73 8.57 2.86 -20.70
CA ILE A 73 9.12 1.58 -20.23
C ILE A 73 9.55 1.69 -18.75
N MET A 74 10.22 2.79 -18.37
CA MET A 74 10.63 3.01 -16.98
C MET A 74 9.41 3.18 -16.08
N MET A 75 8.40 3.92 -16.52
CA MET A 75 7.16 4.10 -15.77
C MET A 75 6.38 2.79 -15.61
N ALA A 76 6.37 1.93 -16.63
CA ALA A 76 5.77 0.60 -16.53
C ALA A 76 6.50 -0.28 -15.52
N ALA A 77 7.84 -0.27 -15.53
CA ALA A 77 8.64 -0.99 -14.55
C ALA A 77 8.37 -0.49 -13.12
N GLN A 78 8.33 0.83 -12.92
CA GLN A 78 7.97 1.42 -11.62
C GLN A 78 6.58 1.00 -11.16
N ALA A 79 5.60 1.00 -12.06
CA ALA A 79 4.24 0.59 -11.74
C ALA A 79 4.17 -0.87 -11.27
N VAL A 80 4.90 -1.78 -11.93
CA VAL A 80 4.99 -3.19 -11.50
C VAL A 80 5.58 -3.29 -10.10
N VAL A 81 6.67 -2.58 -9.81
CA VAL A 81 7.29 -2.61 -8.47
C VAL A 81 6.34 -2.04 -7.41
N ILE A 82 5.65 -0.93 -7.70
CA ILE A 82 4.67 -0.32 -6.79
C ILE A 82 3.52 -1.29 -6.49
N ILE A 83 2.99 -1.97 -7.51
CA ILE A 83 1.92 -2.96 -7.34
C ILE A 83 2.39 -4.13 -6.48
N LEU A 84 3.58 -4.68 -6.75
CA LEU A 84 4.16 -5.74 -5.94
C LEU A 84 4.33 -5.31 -4.48
N PHE A 85 4.82 -4.10 -4.24
CA PHE A 85 4.96 -3.56 -2.88
C PHE A 85 3.61 -3.37 -2.19
N ALA A 86 2.61 -2.86 -2.90
CA ALA A 86 1.25 -2.67 -2.38
C ALA A 86 0.57 -4.01 -2.04
N ILE A 87 0.98 -5.13 -2.65
CA ILE A 87 0.52 -6.50 -2.32
C ILE A 87 1.34 -7.12 -1.18
N CYS A 88 2.65 -6.88 -1.12
CA CYS A 88 3.50 -7.52 -0.11
C CYS A 88 3.41 -6.86 1.28
N LEU A 89 3.31 -5.54 1.33
CA LEU A 89 3.28 -4.80 2.61
C LEU A 89 2.07 -5.12 3.50
N PRO A 90 0.84 -5.25 2.99
CA PRO A 90 -0.29 -5.65 3.82
C PRO A 90 -0.09 -7.01 4.51
N LEU A 91 0.52 -7.97 3.80
CA LEU A 91 0.86 -9.29 4.35
C LEU A 91 1.86 -9.16 5.47
N LEU A 92 2.91 -8.35 5.26
CA LEU A 92 3.90 -8.06 6.29
C LEU A 92 3.23 -7.45 7.52
N VAL A 93 2.43 -6.40 7.33
CA VAL A 93 1.75 -5.68 8.42
C VAL A 93 0.87 -6.61 9.23
N VAL A 94 0.04 -7.44 8.60
CA VAL A 94 -0.88 -8.33 9.34
C VAL A 94 -0.13 -9.47 10.04
N ASN A 95 0.91 -10.02 9.43
CA ASN A 95 1.73 -11.06 10.06
C ASN A 95 2.47 -10.54 11.30
N PHE A 96 3.03 -9.32 11.26
CA PHE A 96 3.69 -8.71 12.42
C PHE A 96 2.70 -8.15 13.44
N SER A 97 1.48 -7.77 13.02
CA SER A 97 0.43 -7.27 13.93
C SER A 97 -0.16 -8.33 14.84
N ASN A 98 0.04 -9.62 14.53
CA ASN A 98 -0.35 -10.74 15.41
C ASN A 98 0.72 -11.03 16.46
N ILE A 99 1.91 -10.43 16.36
CA ILE A 99 2.94 -10.49 17.40
C ILE A 99 2.60 -9.42 18.42
N ASP A 100 2.03 -9.83 19.54
CA ASP A 100 1.65 -8.95 20.64
C ASP A 100 2.93 -8.41 21.33
N VAL A 101 3.51 -7.35 20.76
CA VAL A 101 4.80 -6.76 21.18
C VAL A 101 4.77 -6.27 22.64
N GLY A 102 3.58 -5.97 23.17
CA GLY A 102 3.39 -5.51 24.54
C GLY A 102 3.41 -6.61 25.61
N THR A 103 3.24 -7.89 25.23
CA THR A 103 3.14 -9.00 26.19
C THR A 103 4.19 -10.10 25.98
N THR A 104 4.76 -10.24 24.78
CA THR A 104 5.81 -11.25 24.52
C THR A 104 7.16 -10.97 25.20
N LEU A 105 7.42 -9.73 25.64
CA LEU A 105 8.63 -9.40 26.41
C LEU A 105 8.54 -9.79 27.90
N LEU A 106 7.34 -10.14 28.42
CA LEU A 106 7.12 -10.41 29.86
C LEU A 106 6.44 -11.77 30.17
N GLY A 107 6.17 -12.62 29.17
CA GLY A 107 5.66 -13.98 29.35
C GLY A 107 4.50 -14.35 28.43
N PRO A 108 4.05 -15.62 28.42
CA PRO A 108 3.06 -16.12 27.47
C PRO A 108 1.65 -15.63 27.85
N SER A 109 1.29 -14.43 27.40
CA SER A 109 -0.10 -13.97 27.43
C SER A 109 -0.87 -14.64 26.28
N LEU A 110 -1.49 -15.77 26.57
CA LEU A 110 -2.53 -16.39 25.73
C LEU A 110 -3.79 -15.51 25.74
N ARG A 111 -3.76 -14.39 25.00
CA ARG A 111 -4.99 -13.70 24.59
C ARG A 111 -5.23 -14.07 23.14
N VAL A 112 -6.27 -14.87 22.91
CA VAL A 112 -6.79 -15.16 21.57
C VAL A 112 -7.11 -13.81 20.92
N PRO A 113 -6.37 -13.38 19.89
CA PRO A 113 -6.66 -12.11 19.26
C PRO A 113 -7.95 -12.30 18.47
N VAL A 114 -9.07 -11.80 19.00
CA VAL A 114 -10.31 -11.65 18.24
C VAL A 114 -10.08 -10.46 17.29
N VAL A 115 -9.29 -10.66 16.24
CA VAL A 115 -9.03 -9.61 15.26
C VAL A 115 -10.31 -9.45 14.43
N SER A 116 -10.94 -8.28 14.52
CA SER A 116 -12.14 -8.01 13.73
C SER A 116 -11.78 -7.93 12.24
N LEU A 117 -12.68 -8.39 11.37
CA LEU A 117 -12.52 -8.27 9.91
C LEU A 117 -12.23 -6.81 9.49
N GLY A 118 -12.87 -5.85 10.15
CA GLY A 118 -12.66 -4.43 9.93
C GLY A 118 -11.25 -3.96 10.33
N ASP A 119 -10.66 -4.51 11.38
CA ASP A 119 -9.30 -4.16 11.79
C ASP A 119 -8.25 -4.74 10.84
N ILE A 120 -8.47 -5.98 10.36
CA ILE A 120 -7.61 -6.60 9.34
C ILE A 120 -7.64 -5.76 8.08
N PHE A 121 -8.84 -5.40 7.61
CA PHE A 121 -9.01 -4.53 6.44
C PHE A 121 -8.29 -3.19 6.61
N LYS A 122 -8.50 -2.49 7.73
CA LYS A 122 -7.84 -1.19 7.98
C LYS A 122 -6.32 -1.30 7.95
N LYS A 123 -5.76 -2.32 8.60
CA LYS A 123 -4.30 -2.56 8.64
C LYS A 123 -3.77 -2.87 7.24
N MET A 124 -4.46 -3.72 6.48
CA MET A 124 -4.07 -4.07 5.12
C MET A 124 -4.15 -2.88 4.17
N LEU A 125 -5.26 -2.13 4.21
CA LEU A 125 -5.44 -0.92 3.40
C LEU A 125 -4.37 0.11 3.72
N MET A 126 -4.12 0.38 5.01
CA MET A 126 -3.08 1.31 5.43
C MET A 126 -1.69 0.87 4.95
N GLY A 127 -1.36 -0.42 5.09
CA GLY A 127 -0.10 -0.97 4.61
C GLY A 127 0.07 -0.82 3.09
N ALA A 128 -0.97 -1.12 2.31
CA ALA A 128 -0.94 -0.98 0.85
C ALA A 128 -0.80 0.48 0.43
N VAL A 129 -1.63 1.37 0.98
CA VAL A 129 -1.72 2.79 0.60
C VAL A 129 -0.44 3.52 0.97
N LEU A 130 0.00 3.42 2.23
CA LEU A 130 1.22 4.10 2.67
C LEU A 130 2.44 3.50 1.98
N GLY A 131 2.50 2.17 1.88
CA GLY A 131 3.57 1.45 1.21
C GLY A 131 3.79 1.88 -0.23
N GLY A 132 2.72 1.83 -1.02
CA GLY A 132 2.74 2.24 -2.42
C GLY A 132 3.12 3.71 -2.58
N ASN A 133 2.48 4.61 -1.82
CA ASN A 133 2.74 6.05 -1.94
C ASN A 133 4.16 6.41 -1.52
N VAL A 134 4.71 5.82 -0.45
CA VAL A 134 6.10 6.06 -0.04
C VAL A 134 7.07 5.62 -1.13
N LEU A 135 6.91 4.42 -1.67
CA LEU A 135 7.80 3.93 -2.72
C LEU A 135 7.71 4.77 -4.00
N ALA A 136 6.49 5.13 -4.42
CA ALA A 136 6.27 5.98 -5.58
C ALA A 136 6.86 7.39 -5.38
N SER A 137 6.78 7.92 -4.15
CA SER A 137 7.38 9.20 -3.78
C SER A 137 8.90 9.18 -3.89
N LEU A 138 9.54 8.08 -3.50
CA LEU A 138 10.99 7.90 -3.62
C LEU A 138 11.42 7.86 -5.08
N PHE A 139 10.70 7.12 -5.92
CA PHE A 139 10.96 7.09 -7.37
C PHE A 139 10.81 8.48 -8.00
N PHE A 140 9.76 9.21 -7.63
CA PHE A 140 9.52 10.55 -8.14
C PHE A 140 10.63 11.53 -7.72
N LEU A 141 11.03 11.50 -6.43
CA LEU A 141 12.11 12.35 -5.92
C LEU A 141 13.46 12.01 -6.57
N TYR A 142 13.81 10.73 -6.64
CA TYR A 142 15.03 10.28 -7.31
C TYR A 142 15.09 10.79 -8.75
N ARG A 143 14.00 10.62 -9.50
CA ARG A 143 13.93 11.07 -10.89
C ARG A 143 13.92 12.59 -11.07
N SER A 144 13.42 13.32 -10.10
CA SER A 144 13.35 14.79 -10.16
C SER A 144 14.70 15.44 -9.79
N LEU A 145 15.54 14.74 -9.04
CA LEU A 145 16.85 15.23 -8.59
C LEU A 145 18.00 14.81 -9.53
N PHE A 146 17.84 13.71 -10.26
CA PHE A 146 18.86 13.15 -11.18
C PHE A 146 18.31 13.02 -12.61
#